data_AF-A0A6N6T2K0-F1
#
_entry.id   AF-A0A6N6T2K0-F1
#
_cell.length_a   1.000
_cell.length_b   1.000
_cell.length_c   1.000
_cell.angle_alpha   90.00
_cell.angle_beta   90.00
_cell.angle_gamma   90.00
#
_symmetry.space_group_name_H-M   'P 1'
#
loop_
_entity.id
_entity.type
_entity.pdbx_description
1 polymer ?
#
loop_
_entity_poly.entity_id
_entity_poly.type
_entity_poly.pdbx_seq_one_letter_code
_entity_poly.pdbx_strand_id
1 'polypeptide(L)' 'MRFTVGLKLKGKADHLVVDAEDALIAALKIKTGRPEAQITYVRPANRRGDTRHPPHDTAGNT' A
#
# COMPACT_ATOMS: atom_id res chain seq x y z
N MET A 1 12.47 3.31 1.74
CA MET A 1 12.20 2.70 0.42
C MET A 1 10.70 2.76 0.17
N ARG A 2 10.26 2.81 -1.09
CA ARG A 2 8.83 2.75 -1.41
C ARG A 2 8.39 1.32 -1.62
N PHE A 3 7.27 0.95 -1.01
CA PHE A 3 6.63 -0.35 -1.18
C PHE A 3 5.20 -0.17 -1.64
N THR A 4 4.79 -0.94 -2.63
CA THR A 4 3.39 -1.10 -3.01
C THR A 4 2.80 -2.22 -2.15
N VAL A 5 1.80 -1.88 -1.35
CA VAL A 5 1.06 -2.79 -0.49
C VAL A 5 -0.30 -3.03 -1.13
N GLY A 6 -0.54 -4.25 -1.58
CA GLY A 6 -1.87 -4.69 -2.01
C GLY A 6 -2.73 -5.02 -0.78
N LEU A 7 -3.98 -4.56 -0.79
CA LEU A 7 -4.93 -4.85 0.29
C LEU A 7 -6.34 -5.11 -0.26
N LYS A 8 -7.16 -5.75 0.57
CA LYS A 8 -8.62 -5.77 0.41
C LYS A 8 -9.26 -5.07 1.59
N LEU A 9 -10.19 -4.17 1.30
CA LEU A 9 -11.01 -3.50 2.30
C LEU A 9 -12.48 -3.61 1.88
N LYS A 10 -13.32 -4.18 2.75
CA LYS A 10 -14.77 -4.37 2.50
C LYS A 10 -15.04 -5.04 1.13
N GLY A 11 -14.25 -6.06 0.80
CA GLY A 11 -14.37 -6.82 -0.45
C GLY A 11 -13.76 -6.15 -1.70
N LYS A 12 -13.32 -4.89 -1.61
CA LYS A 12 -12.66 -4.19 -2.73
C LYS A 12 -11.15 -4.35 -2.64
N ALA A 13 -10.52 -4.72 -3.75
CA ALA A 13 -9.07 -4.74 -3.87
C ALA A 13 -8.55 -3.33 -4.14
N ASP A 14 -7.46 -2.98 -3.47
CA ASP A 14 -6.79 -1.69 -3.57
C ASP A 14 -5.27 -1.88 -3.40
N HIS A 15 -4.49 -0.86 -3.73
CA HIS A 15 -3.06 -0.85 -3.47
C HIS A 15 -2.57 0.56 -3.13
N LEU A 16 -1.70 0.64 -2.14
CA LEU A 16 -1.14 1.88 -1.64
C LEU A 16 0.38 1.83 -1.69
N VAL A 17 1.00 2.96 -2.03
CA VAL A 17 2.45 3.11 -1.95
C VAL A 17 2.80 3.75 -0.61
N VAL A 18 3.71 3.11 0.13
CA VAL A 18 4.12 3.53 1.47
C VAL A 18 5.64 3.62 1.53
N ASP A 19 6.14 4.67 2.16
CA ASP A 19 7.55 4.77 2.55
C ASP A 19 7.81 3.99 3.84
N ALA A 20 8.71 3.02 3.75
CA ALA A 20 9.12 2.18 4.86
C ALA A 20 10.56 1.66 4.69
N GLU A 21 11.09 1.16 5.80
CA GLU A 21 12.39 0.55 5.95
C GLU A 21 12.43 -0.80 5.22
N ASP A 22 11.37 -1.61 5.38
CA ASP A 22 11.19 -2.89 4.71
C ASP A 22 9.71 -3.20 4.43
N ALA A 23 9.46 -4.37 3.83
CA ALA A 23 8.12 -4.82 3.46
C ALA A 23 7.20 -5.10 4.66
N LEU A 24 7.75 -5.58 5.78
CA LEU A 24 6.96 -5.87 6.98
C LEU A 24 6.49 -4.57 7.63
N ILE A 25 7.38 -3.59 7.77
CA ILE A 25 7.05 -2.27 8.28
C ILE A 25 6.03 -1.58 7.37
N ALA A 26 6.12 -1.72 6.05
CA ALA A 26 5.12 -1.20 5.13
C ALA A 26 3.72 -1.81 5.36
N ALA A 27 3.63 -3.14 5.53
CA ALA A 27 2.37 -3.80 5.85
C ALA A 27 1.79 -3.33 7.19
N LEU A 28 2.63 -3.23 8.22
CA LEU A 28 2.23 -2.81 9.56
C LEU A 28 1.70 -1.38 9.55
N LYS A 29 2.36 -0.44 8.85
CA LYS A 29 1.86 0.95 8.72
C LYS A 29 0.45 0.99 8.15
N ILE A 30 0.15 0.22 7.10
CA ILE A 30 -1.21 0.12 6.56
C ILE A 30 -2.17 -0.50 7.58
N LYS A 31 -1.77 -1.59 8.25
CA LYS A 31 -2.61 -2.29 9.20
C LYS A 31 -2.93 -1.45 10.45
N THR A 32 -2.00 -0.63 10.92
CA THR A 32 -2.22 0.31 12.03
C THR A 32 -3.23 1.40 11.65
N GLY A 33 -3.15 1.95 10.43
CA GLY A 33 -4.11 2.97 9.97
C GLY A 33 -5.45 2.38 9.51
N ARG A 34 -5.46 1.12 9.08
CA ARG A 34 -6.66 0.39 8.63
C ARG A 34 -6.64 -1.04 9.19
N PRO A 35 -7.02 -1.24 10.46
CA PRO A 35 -7.00 -2.58 11.09
C PRO A 35 -7.87 -3.61 10.36
N GLU A 36 -8.93 -3.17 9.71
CA GLU A 36 -9.85 -3.97 8.89
C GLU A 36 -9.24 -4.44 7.56
N ALA A 37 -8.16 -3.81 7.10
CA ALA A 37 -7.57 -4.13 5.80
C ALA A 37 -6.89 -5.51 5.82
N GLN A 38 -7.25 -6.36 4.87
CA GLN A 38 -6.53 -7.62 4.64
C GLN A 38 -5.38 -7.35 3.66
N ILE A 39 -4.15 -7.38 4.15
CA ILE A 39 -2.96 -7.24 3.27
C ILE A 39 -2.83 -8.51 2.42
N THR A 40 -2.73 -8.34 1.10
CA THR A 40 -2.63 -9.46 0.15
C THR A 40 -1.20 -9.67 -0.34
N TYR A 41 -0.43 -8.60 -0.52
CA TYR A 41 0.99 -8.67 -0.87
C TYR A 41 1.70 -7.36 -0.52
N VAL A 42 3.03 -7.44 -0.40
CA VAL A 42 3.90 -6.27 -0.33
C VAL A 42 5.06 -6.48 -1.29
N ARG A 43 5.35 -5.47 -2.10
CA ARG A 43 6.48 -5.47 -3.03
C ARG A 43 7.18 -4.12 -3.05
N PRO A 44 8.47 -4.05 -3.39
CA PRO A 44 9.11 -2.76 -3.70
C PRO A 44 8.34 -2.04 -4.81
N ALA A 45 8.18 -0.73 -4.68
CA ALA A 45 7.53 0.10 -5.70
C ALA A 45 8.37 0.07 -6.98
N ASN A 46 7.73 -0.23 -8.10
CA ASN A 46 8.40 -0.31 -9.39
C ASN A 46 8.05 0.92 -10.20
N ARG A 47 8.96 1.91 -10.23
CA ARG A 47 8.72 3.20 -10.91
C ARG A 47 8.13 3.06 -12.32
N ARG A 48 8.53 2.05 -13.10
CA ARG A 48 8.01 1.80 -14.47
C ARG A 48 6.68 1.04 -14.52
N GLY A 49 6.36 0.23 -13.51
CA GLY A 49 5.12 -0.55 -13.43
C GLY A 49 3.99 0.26 -12.79
N ASP A 50 4.29 0.98 -11.71
CA ASP A 50 3.32 1.85 -11.01
C ASP A 50 2.94 3.10 -11.85
N THR A 51 3.77 3.59 -12.78
CA THR A 51 3.33 4.62 -13.75
C THR A 51 2.26 4.12 -14.73
N ARG A 52 2.20 2.81 -15.00
CA ARG A 52 1.16 2.22 -15.86
C ARG A 52 -0.14 1.91 -15.12
N HIS A 53 -0.05 1.76 -13.80
CA HIS A 53 -1.20 1.60 -12.90
C HIS A 53 -1.00 2.51 -11.69
N PRO A 54 -1.38 3.80 -11.80
CA PRO A 54 -1.17 4.74 -10.72
C PRO A 54 -1.88 4.24 -9.45
N PRO A 55 -1.16 4.16 -8.31
CA PRO A 55 -1.79 3.87 -7.04
C PRO A 55 -2.79 4.97 -6.72
N HIS A 56 -3.93 4.60 -6.13
CA HIS A 56 -4.81 5.61 -5.57
C HIS A 56 -4.07 6.34 -4.46
N ASP A 57 -3.75 7.60 -4.73
CA ASP A 57 -3.04 8.46 -3.81
C ASP A 57 -3.91 8.60 -2.56
N THR A 58 -3.41 8.14 -1.43
CA THR A 58 -4.04 8.47 -0.15
C THR A 58 -3.56 9.86 0.23
N ALA A 59 -4.06 10.86 -0.50
CA ALA A 59 -4.11 12.23 -0.03
C ALA A 59 -5.12 12.29 1.14
N GLY A 60 -4.68 11.81 2.29
CA GLY A 60 -5.32 12.03 3.58
C GLY A 60 -5.09 13.48 3.97
N ASN A 61 -6.15 14.27 3.80
CA ASN A 61 -6.35 15.65 4.17
C ASN A 61 -5.90 16.00 5.60
N THR A 62 -5.45 17.24 5.77
CA THR A 62 -5.29 18.04 7.00
C THR A 62 -6.39 17.83 8.03
#